data_AF-A0A959DIQ4-F1
#
_entry.id   AF-A0A959DIQ4-F1
#
_cell.length_a   1.000
_cell.length_b   1.000
_cell.length_c   1.000
_cell.angle_alpha   90.00
_cell.angle_beta   90.00
_cell.angle_gamma   90.00
#
_symmetry.space_group_name_H-M   'P 1'
#
loop_
_entity.id
_entity.type
_entity.pdbx_description
1 polymer ?
#
loop_
_entity_poly.entity_id
_entity_poly.type
_entity_poly.pdbx_seq_one_letter_code
_entity_poly.pdbx_strand_id
1 'polypeptide(L)'
;MKASIYLSLLFPLITSLNWKLAYAQPSRPQNYALFFACEDYQDERLAHLQNPVKNAKEIALELETAYGFQTEVVVNPTLKAIEEKLKEYKHKFAQGEHTPAGQLMVYFSGHGGEERENKNGYFLPVDADPDRLYSTAVLYSYWRPFINNINCEHILVAIDACFSGTFDPGWYNRARTFERPQEWTDVQRMVEAHKKYKTRLFLTSATDVETPDKSKFAKKFLEGLRGHGGKDGILTYSELLALLDTASPRPHNGEFGDDEAGSNFLFVSNTRPPEGEEPEPPVTQLSEEENMWQLARRQNKLLVYRAYLANYPQGKYSAEAHEAINRLSSLDDLDDMIFVAGGSFAMGCSSGDCEKDEQPLRQVAVDSFWIGIHEVTFETYDAFCDSTQREKPDDKGWGRGSLPAINVSWYDAVEYCNWLSKEHGYREVYVINKEKPDAGNQNSLDGKKWIVQIDTVADGYRLPTEAEWEYAARSRGQEMLYAGTSSPDDLAHYANFCDSNCSRKVKGKNDGFAHTAPAGSLQPNALGLYDMSGNVYEWCWDWYADSEYAHNDRVANPLGPPSGAYRVGRGGSWRNKPEEVRTASRYYYTPSFTYFNFGFRLAKNR
;
A
#
# COMPACT_ATOMS: atom_id res chain seq x y z
N MET A 1 24.07 -94.56 37.87
CA MET A 1 24.78 -93.69 38.85
C MET A 1 25.16 -92.40 38.15
N LYS A 2 24.66 -91.22 38.59
CA LYS A 2 25.06 -89.87 38.13
C LYS A 2 24.86 -89.60 36.61
N ALA A 3 24.64 -88.38 36.12
CA ALA A 3 24.04 -87.17 36.71
C ALA A 3 23.45 -86.31 35.56
N SER A 4 22.42 -85.50 35.87
CA SER A 4 22.22 -84.06 35.52
C SER A 4 22.77 -83.48 34.19
N ILE A 5 22.11 -82.52 33.52
CA ILE A 5 21.17 -81.47 33.96
C ILE A 5 20.00 -81.31 32.95
N TYR A 6 18.82 -80.84 33.41
CA TYR A 6 17.67 -80.44 32.57
C TYR A 6 17.85 -79.05 31.93
N LEU A 7 17.37 -78.86 30.68
CA LEU A 7 16.84 -77.56 30.25
C LEU A 7 15.71 -77.67 29.20
N SER A 8 14.52 -78.06 29.68
CA SER A 8 13.23 -77.52 29.24
C SER A 8 13.27 -75.98 29.25
N LEU A 9 12.69 -75.19 28.33
CA LEU A 9 11.75 -75.38 27.21
C LEU A 9 11.92 -74.14 26.25
N LEU A 10 11.20 -73.84 25.15
CA LEU A 10 9.92 -74.26 24.53
C LEU A 10 10.02 -73.97 22.98
N PHE A 11 9.00 -74.35 22.21
CA PHE A 11 8.63 -73.88 20.84
C PHE A 11 7.11 -73.57 20.91
N PRO A 12 6.42 -72.79 20.03
CA PRO A 12 6.73 -72.58 18.60
C PRO A 12 6.31 -71.20 17.99
N LEU A 13 6.37 -71.14 16.65
CA LEU A 13 5.46 -70.41 15.72
C LEU A 13 5.35 -68.87 15.76
N ILE A 14 6.14 -68.26 14.85
CA ILE A 14 5.70 -67.30 13.82
C ILE A 14 4.46 -66.44 14.15
N THR A 15 4.72 -65.18 14.52
CA THR A 15 3.84 -64.05 14.17
C THR A 15 4.69 -62.95 13.52
N SER A 16 4.05 -62.11 12.71
CA SER A 16 4.71 -61.13 11.84
C SER A 16 5.51 -60.09 12.63
N LEU A 17 6.84 -60.10 12.46
CA LEU A 17 7.71 -59.03 12.96
C LEU A 17 7.54 -57.78 12.08
N ASN A 18 6.42 -57.07 12.28
CA ASN A 18 6.13 -55.82 11.61
C ASN A 18 7.19 -54.79 11.99
N TRP A 19 8.03 -54.44 11.02
CA TRP A 19 9.06 -53.41 11.11
C TRP A 19 8.42 -52.02 11.16
N LYS A 20 7.67 -51.72 12.22
CA LYS A 20 7.29 -50.34 12.54
C LYS A 20 8.54 -49.58 13.00
N LEU A 21 9.38 -49.22 12.02
CA LEU A 21 10.05 -47.92 12.03
C LEU A 21 8.97 -46.89 12.35
N ALA A 22 9.00 -46.39 13.58
CA ALA A 22 8.19 -45.25 13.95
C ALA A 22 8.77 -44.06 13.18
N TYR A 23 8.18 -43.78 12.01
CA TYR A 23 8.23 -42.45 11.43
C TYR A 23 7.59 -41.51 12.45
N ALA A 24 8.44 -40.95 13.32
CA ALA A 24 8.06 -39.81 14.12
C ALA A 24 7.66 -38.72 13.13
N GLN A 25 6.36 -38.44 13.09
CA GLN A 25 5.87 -37.28 12.34
C GLN A 25 6.63 -36.07 12.87
N PRO A 26 7.20 -35.21 12.02
CA PRO A 26 7.88 -34.01 12.48
C PRO A 26 6.89 -33.23 13.36
N SER A 27 7.30 -32.94 14.59
CA SER A 27 6.48 -32.16 15.52
C SER A 27 6.09 -30.85 14.85
N ARG A 28 4.80 -30.49 14.89
CA ARG A 28 4.33 -29.18 14.41
C ARG A 28 5.21 -28.09 15.04
N PRO A 29 5.65 -27.07 14.28
CA PRO A 29 6.33 -25.91 14.86
C PRO A 29 5.52 -25.32 16.02
N GLN A 30 6.22 -24.84 17.05
CA GLN A 30 5.54 -24.26 18.19
C GLN A 30 4.98 -22.88 17.79
N ASN A 31 3.69 -22.67 18.07
CA ASN A 31 3.04 -21.37 17.91
C ASN A 31 3.08 -20.59 19.23
N TYR A 32 3.11 -19.27 19.16
CA TYR A 32 3.26 -18.36 20.30
C TYR A 32 2.21 -17.25 20.24
N ALA A 33 1.69 -16.80 21.38
CA ALA A 33 0.86 -15.60 21.43
C ALA A 33 1.19 -14.71 22.64
N LEU A 34 1.57 -13.47 22.37
CA LEU A 34 1.95 -12.47 23.36
C LEU A 34 0.83 -11.43 23.47
N PHE A 35 0.26 -11.29 24.67
CA PHE A 35 -0.86 -10.40 24.95
C PHE A 35 -0.42 -9.23 25.85
N PHE A 36 -0.83 -8.02 25.50
CA PHE A 36 -0.69 -6.81 26.29
C PHE A 36 -2.09 -6.29 26.62
N ALA A 37 -2.48 -6.33 27.90
CA ALA A 37 -3.83 -5.98 28.32
C ALA A 37 -3.81 -4.95 29.46
N CYS A 38 -4.45 -3.80 29.23
CA CYS A 38 -4.46 -2.66 30.16
C CYS A 38 -5.89 -2.39 30.67
N GLU A 39 -6.05 -2.42 31.99
CA GLU A 39 -7.29 -2.11 32.71
C GLU A 39 -7.11 -0.93 33.68
N ASP A 40 -5.99 -0.87 34.41
CA ASP A 40 -5.85 -0.06 35.63
C ASP A 40 -4.80 1.07 35.48
N TYR A 41 -5.17 2.11 34.75
CA TYR A 41 -4.29 3.22 34.35
C TYR A 41 -3.81 4.09 35.53
N GLN A 42 -2.55 4.55 35.46
CA GLN A 42 -1.93 5.37 36.50
C GLN A 42 -2.35 6.85 36.47
N ASP A 43 -2.83 7.34 35.33
CA ASP A 43 -3.33 8.70 35.16
C ASP A 43 -4.85 8.73 35.35
N GLU A 44 -5.32 9.49 36.35
CA GLU A 44 -6.76 9.58 36.71
C GLU A 44 -7.65 10.11 35.57
N ARG A 45 -7.07 10.67 34.49
CA ARG A 45 -7.79 11.10 33.28
C ARG A 45 -8.14 9.94 32.35
N LEU A 46 -7.48 8.78 32.49
CA LEU A 46 -7.74 7.57 31.71
C LEU A 46 -8.67 6.64 32.50
N ALA A 47 -9.87 6.40 31.97
CA ALA A 47 -10.87 5.60 32.67
C ALA A 47 -10.45 4.13 32.82
N HIS A 48 -10.58 3.56 34.03
CA HIS A 48 -10.31 2.15 34.28
C HIS A 48 -11.30 1.25 33.50
N LEU A 49 -10.78 0.22 32.82
CA LEU A 49 -11.56 -0.74 32.00
C LEU A 49 -11.79 -2.06 32.74
N GLN A 50 -12.91 -2.76 32.47
CA GLN A 50 -13.38 -3.92 33.25
C GLN A 50 -13.14 -5.28 32.59
N ASN A 51 -12.74 -5.31 31.31
CA ASN A 51 -12.68 -6.53 30.51
C ASN A 51 -11.39 -6.81 29.69
N PRO A 52 -10.52 -5.87 29.30
CA PRO A 52 -9.32 -6.16 28.49
C PRO A 52 -8.44 -7.34 28.95
N VAL A 53 -8.12 -7.44 30.24
CA VAL A 53 -7.28 -8.51 30.80
C VAL A 53 -8.06 -9.81 30.87
N LYS A 54 -9.36 -9.75 31.17
CA LYS A 54 -10.24 -10.93 31.13
C LYS A 54 -10.33 -11.48 29.71
N ASN A 55 -10.61 -10.63 28.73
CA ASN A 55 -10.70 -10.98 27.30
C ASN A 55 -9.40 -11.60 26.80
N ALA A 56 -8.26 -10.96 27.10
CA ALA A 56 -6.94 -11.47 26.75
C ALA A 56 -6.69 -12.86 27.37
N LYS A 57 -7.05 -13.08 28.64
CA LYS A 57 -6.91 -14.39 29.31
C LYS A 57 -7.84 -15.47 28.72
N GLU A 58 -9.08 -15.13 28.35
CA GLU A 58 -10.00 -16.09 27.72
C GLU A 58 -9.52 -16.48 26.31
N ILE A 59 -9.01 -15.53 25.51
CA ILE A 59 -8.45 -15.81 24.18
C ILE A 59 -7.13 -16.58 24.29
N ALA A 60 -6.26 -16.23 25.24
CA ALA A 60 -5.02 -16.95 25.52
C ALA A 60 -5.30 -18.42 25.88
N LEU A 61 -6.19 -18.66 26.85
CA LEU A 61 -6.57 -20.02 27.27
C LEU A 61 -7.15 -20.86 26.11
N GLU A 62 -7.97 -20.26 25.24
CA GLU A 62 -8.52 -20.94 24.07
C GLU A 62 -7.41 -21.34 23.07
N LEU A 63 -6.41 -20.46 22.86
CA LEU A 63 -5.26 -20.75 22.00
C LEU A 63 -4.31 -21.80 22.60
N GLU A 64 -4.16 -21.88 23.92
CA GLU A 64 -3.43 -22.97 24.58
C GLU A 64 -4.17 -24.31 24.43
N THR A 65 -5.45 -24.33 24.84
CA THR A 65 -6.21 -25.58 24.99
C THR A 65 -6.71 -26.17 23.67
N ALA A 66 -7.25 -25.35 22.76
CA ALA A 66 -7.75 -25.83 21.47
C ALA A 66 -6.64 -25.86 20.41
N TYR A 67 -5.69 -24.93 20.43
CA TYR A 67 -4.75 -24.70 19.32
C TYR A 67 -3.26 -24.98 19.64
N GLY A 68 -2.90 -25.25 20.90
CA GLY A 68 -1.54 -25.62 21.29
C GLY A 68 -0.49 -24.51 21.16
N PHE A 69 -0.92 -23.25 21.19
CA PHE A 69 -0.01 -22.11 21.32
C PHE A 69 0.62 -22.11 22.73
N GLN A 70 1.82 -21.56 22.88
CA GLN A 70 2.33 -21.10 24.16
C GLN A 70 1.94 -19.63 24.31
N THR A 71 1.28 -19.25 25.42
CA THR A 71 0.79 -17.88 25.57
C THR A 71 1.40 -17.16 26.77
N GLU A 72 1.47 -15.84 26.66
CA GLU A 72 1.96 -14.97 27.72
C GLU A 72 1.09 -13.71 27.79
N VAL A 73 0.44 -13.49 28.94
CA VAL A 73 -0.44 -12.33 29.17
C VAL A 73 0.22 -11.34 30.11
N VAL A 74 0.74 -10.26 29.53
CA VAL A 74 1.32 -9.14 30.26
C VAL A 74 0.17 -8.20 30.67
N VAL A 75 -0.14 -8.20 31.97
CA VAL A 75 -1.23 -7.44 32.58
C VAL A 75 -0.72 -6.07 33.02
N ASN A 76 -1.47 -5.00 32.70
CA ASN A 76 -1.15 -3.62 33.01
C ASN A 76 0.33 -3.25 32.72
N PRO A 77 0.85 -3.53 31.51
CA PRO A 77 2.24 -3.22 31.16
C PRO A 77 2.49 -1.71 31.08
N THR A 78 3.69 -1.29 31.50
CA THR A 78 4.24 0.02 31.15
C THR A 78 4.78 0.03 29.72
N LEU A 79 4.97 1.19 29.09
CA LEU A 79 5.59 1.30 27.76
C LEU A 79 6.90 0.52 27.69
N LYS A 80 7.72 0.66 28.74
CA LYS A 80 8.99 -0.06 28.91
C LYS A 80 8.80 -1.58 28.99
N ALA A 81 7.78 -2.07 29.70
CA ALA A 81 7.52 -3.51 29.79
C ALA A 81 7.11 -4.12 28.44
N ILE A 82 6.34 -3.37 27.62
CA ILE A 82 6.02 -3.75 26.24
C ILE A 82 7.32 -3.80 25.39
N GLU A 83 8.21 -2.82 25.56
CA GLU A 83 9.48 -2.77 24.83
C GLU A 83 10.37 -3.97 25.18
N GLU A 84 10.54 -4.25 26.48
CA GLU A 84 11.37 -5.35 26.96
C GLU A 84 10.80 -6.70 26.52
N LYS A 85 9.47 -6.89 26.52
CA LYS A 85 8.83 -8.14 26.06
C LYS A 85 8.89 -8.35 24.56
N LEU A 86 8.66 -7.32 23.73
CA LEU A 86 8.81 -7.48 22.28
C LEU A 86 10.29 -7.63 21.86
N LYS A 87 11.24 -7.03 22.59
CA LYS A 87 12.68 -7.29 22.42
C LYS A 87 13.06 -8.71 22.85
N GLU A 88 12.50 -9.23 23.93
CA GLU A 88 12.68 -10.61 24.38
C GLU A 88 12.22 -11.61 23.31
N TYR A 89 11.01 -11.46 22.78
CA TYR A 89 10.50 -12.34 21.72
C TYR A 89 11.36 -12.26 20.45
N LYS A 90 11.75 -11.05 20.04
CA LYS A 90 12.69 -10.86 18.93
C LYS A 90 14.03 -11.58 19.15
N HIS A 91 14.53 -11.58 20.39
CA HIS A 91 15.77 -12.28 20.75
C HIS A 91 15.61 -13.80 20.69
N LYS A 92 14.54 -14.35 21.29
CA LYS A 92 14.23 -15.79 21.28
C LYS A 92 14.08 -16.35 19.87
N PHE A 93 13.39 -15.65 18.97
CA PHE A 93 13.27 -16.02 17.56
C PHE A 93 14.59 -15.86 16.78
N ALA A 94 15.48 -14.94 17.16
CA ALA A 94 16.81 -14.78 16.55
C ALA A 94 17.84 -15.81 17.05
N GLN A 95 17.66 -16.35 18.26
CA GLN A 95 18.52 -17.38 18.86
C GLN A 95 18.04 -18.82 18.58
N GLY A 96 16.81 -18.98 18.07
CA GLY A 96 16.19 -20.29 17.85
C GLY A 96 15.57 -20.92 19.10
N GLU A 97 15.43 -20.17 20.20
CA GLU A 97 14.60 -20.58 21.35
C GLU A 97 13.12 -20.65 20.96
N HIS A 98 12.69 -19.74 20.07
CA HIS A 98 11.41 -19.83 19.38
C HIS A 98 11.64 -20.25 17.92
N THR A 99 10.85 -21.21 17.41
CA THR A 99 11.01 -21.74 16.05
C THR A 99 10.50 -20.74 15.00
N PRO A 100 11.33 -20.25 14.05
CA PRO A 100 10.89 -19.25 13.06
C PRO A 100 9.72 -19.70 12.19
N ALA A 101 9.68 -20.98 11.79
CA ALA A 101 8.59 -21.61 11.05
C ALA A 101 7.32 -21.90 11.90
N GLY A 102 7.27 -21.42 13.14
CA GLY A 102 6.05 -21.32 13.93
C GLY A 102 5.36 -19.98 13.72
N GLN A 103 4.16 -19.85 14.28
CA GLN A 103 3.36 -18.63 14.20
C GLN A 103 3.51 -17.77 15.47
N LEU A 104 3.43 -16.45 15.34
CA LEU A 104 3.36 -15.50 16.45
C LEU A 104 2.10 -14.63 16.33
N MET A 105 1.20 -14.69 17.31
CA MET A 105 0.18 -13.66 17.49
C MET A 105 0.66 -12.60 18.49
N VAL A 106 0.44 -11.32 18.19
CA VAL A 106 0.63 -10.21 19.15
C VAL A 106 -0.72 -9.54 19.34
N TYR A 107 -1.23 -9.54 20.57
CA TYR A 107 -2.57 -9.03 20.91
C TYR A 107 -2.48 -7.84 21.86
N PHE A 108 -3.19 -6.75 21.55
CA PHE A 108 -3.32 -5.56 22.40
C PHE A 108 -4.79 -5.35 22.77
N SER A 109 -5.10 -5.06 24.03
CA SER A 109 -6.45 -4.65 24.45
C SER A 109 -6.40 -3.64 25.60
N GLY A 110 -7.26 -2.63 25.53
CA GLY A 110 -7.23 -1.46 26.41
C GLY A 110 -7.55 -0.17 25.64
N HIS A 111 -7.18 0.98 26.19
CA HIS A 111 -7.32 2.25 25.47
C HIS A 111 -6.36 2.37 24.29
N GLY A 112 -6.86 3.03 23.25
CA GLY A 112 -6.08 3.50 22.11
C GLY A 112 -6.56 4.89 21.70
N GLY A 113 -5.91 5.48 20.72
CA GLY A 113 -6.25 6.81 20.23
C GLY A 113 -5.46 7.18 18.98
N GLU A 114 -5.61 8.43 18.58
CA GLU A 114 -5.01 8.95 17.36
C GLU A 114 -4.49 10.39 17.56
N GLU A 115 -3.38 10.71 16.90
CA GLU A 115 -2.86 12.06 16.79
C GLU A 115 -3.68 12.90 15.81
N ARG A 116 -4.31 13.98 16.28
CA ARG A 116 -5.11 14.89 15.45
C ARG A 116 -4.37 15.50 14.25
N GLU A 117 -3.06 15.66 14.34
CA GLU A 117 -2.24 16.31 13.32
C GLU A 117 -1.64 15.31 12.32
N ASN A 118 -1.07 14.20 12.80
CA ASN A 118 -0.38 13.22 11.94
C ASN A 118 -1.22 11.99 11.58
N LYS A 119 -2.46 11.87 12.07
CA LYS A 119 -3.33 10.71 11.83
C LYS A 119 -2.68 9.36 12.19
N ASN A 120 -1.82 9.41 13.22
CA ASN A 120 -1.01 8.30 13.69
C ASN A 120 -1.65 7.67 14.93
N GLY A 121 -1.89 6.37 14.84
CA GLY A 121 -2.49 5.59 15.92
C GLY A 121 -1.54 5.26 17.06
N TYR A 122 -2.11 5.09 18.25
CA TYR A 122 -1.41 4.56 19.41
C TYR A 122 -2.29 3.65 20.27
N PHE A 123 -1.64 2.68 20.91
CA PHE A 123 -2.16 1.99 22.08
C PHE A 123 -1.60 2.65 23.36
N LEU A 124 -2.39 2.70 24.44
CA LEU A 124 -2.00 3.30 25.71
C LEU A 124 -1.59 2.22 26.75
N PRO A 125 -0.30 2.17 27.14
CA PRO A 125 0.17 1.45 28.32
C PRO A 125 -0.40 2.00 29.63
N VAL A 126 -0.16 1.29 30.73
CA VAL A 126 -0.64 1.68 32.06
C VAL A 126 -0.08 3.01 32.57
N ASP A 127 1.15 3.36 32.15
CA ASP A 127 1.88 4.58 32.51
C ASP A 127 1.79 5.67 31.43
N ALA A 128 0.77 5.58 30.56
CA ALA A 128 0.53 6.59 29.53
C ALA A 128 0.07 7.93 30.12
N ASP A 129 0.74 9.01 29.72
CA ASP A 129 0.34 10.39 30.00
C ASP A 129 -0.29 11.01 28.74
N PRO A 130 -1.58 11.40 28.78
CA PRO A 130 -2.27 12.07 27.68
C PRO A 130 -1.56 13.32 27.12
N ASP A 131 -0.75 14.03 27.91
CA ASP A 131 -0.03 15.22 27.46
C ASP A 131 1.35 14.89 26.84
N ARG A 132 1.83 13.64 26.95
CA ARG A 132 3.19 13.22 26.57
C ARG A 132 3.25 11.94 25.73
N LEU A 133 2.18 11.67 24.98
CA LEU A 133 1.96 10.49 24.12
C LEU A 133 3.23 10.01 23.37
N TYR A 134 3.99 10.91 22.73
CA TYR A 134 5.23 10.57 22.00
C TYR A 134 6.31 9.85 22.83
N SER A 135 6.22 9.94 24.16
CA SER A 135 7.18 9.35 25.12
C SER A 135 6.56 8.29 26.04
N THR A 136 5.24 8.08 25.98
CA THR A 136 4.51 7.18 26.90
C THR A 136 3.50 6.24 26.21
N ALA A 137 3.27 6.37 24.90
CA ALA A 137 2.31 5.56 24.14
C ALA A 137 2.98 4.66 23.08
N VAL A 138 2.30 3.57 22.71
CA VAL A 138 2.76 2.61 21.69
C VAL A 138 2.29 3.07 20.31
N LEU A 139 3.06 3.95 19.67
CA LEU A 139 2.77 4.52 18.35
C LEU A 139 2.88 3.47 17.23
N TYR A 140 1.80 3.18 16.52
CA TYR A 140 1.78 2.09 15.53
C TYR A 140 2.81 2.29 14.41
N SER A 141 3.10 3.55 14.01
CA SER A 141 4.18 3.90 13.07
C SER A 141 5.57 3.44 13.48
N TYR A 142 5.90 3.41 14.78
CA TYR A 142 7.20 2.96 15.31
C TYR A 142 7.22 1.44 15.54
N TRP A 143 6.13 0.89 16.08
CA TRP A 143 6.10 -0.50 16.55
C TRP A 143 5.74 -1.52 15.47
N ARG A 144 4.97 -1.15 14.43
CA ARG A 144 4.68 -2.04 13.29
C ARG A 144 5.96 -2.46 12.54
N PRO A 145 6.92 -1.55 12.22
CA PRO A 145 8.24 -1.94 11.74
C PRO A 145 9.04 -2.83 12.72
N PHE A 146 8.92 -2.60 14.03
CA PHE A 146 9.62 -3.43 15.01
C PHE A 146 9.12 -4.88 14.98
N ILE A 147 7.80 -5.07 15.06
CA ILE A 147 7.12 -6.38 15.04
C ILE A 147 7.38 -7.10 13.72
N ASN A 148 7.37 -6.39 12.59
CA ASN A 148 7.67 -6.98 11.29
C ASN A 148 9.05 -7.67 11.24
N ASN A 149 10.02 -7.05 11.91
CA ASN A 149 11.40 -7.52 12.03
C ASN A 149 11.62 -8.50 13.20
N ILE A 150 10.60 -9.24 13.64
CA ILE A 150 10.76 -10.45 14.46
C ILE A 150 11.02 -11.63 13.50
N ASN A 151 11.96 -12.51 13.86
CA ASN A 151 12.39 -13.66 13.04
C ASN A 151 11.40 -14.84 13.12
N CYS A 152 10.16 -14.57 12.75
CA CYS A 152 9.04 -15.51 12.68
C CYS A 152 8.39 -15.37 11.30
N GLU A 153 8.11 -16.48 10.62
CA GLU A 153 7.56 -16.44 9.27
C GLU A 153 6.11 -15.95 9.27
N HIS A 154 5.32 -16.27 10.29
CA HIS A 154 3.89 -15.93 10.30
C HIS A 154 3.49 -15.11 11.51
N ILE A 155 3.26 -13.81 11.32
CA ILE A 155 2.85 -12.88 12.38
C ILE A 155 1.43 -12.36 12.13
N LEU A 156 0.59 -12.40 13.17
CA LEU A 156 -0.72 -11.78 13.23
C LEU A 156 -0.76 -10.75 14.36
N VAL A 157 -1.12 -9.50 14.07
CA VAL A 157 -1.31 -8.45 15.07
C VAL A 157 -2.79 -8.18 15.28
N ALA A 158 -3.30 -8.37 16.50
CA ALA A 158 -4.71 -8.16 16.84
C ALA A 158 -4.84 -7.02 17.87
N ILE A 159 -5.75 -6.06 17.64
CA ILE A 159 -5.84 -4.83 18.45
C ILE A 159 -7.30 -4.53 18.81
N ASP A 160 -7.64 -4.70 20.08
CA ASP A 160 -8.95 -4.41 20.67
C ASP A 160 -8.90 -3.09 21.46
N ALA A 161 -8.86 -1.97 20.73
CA ALA A 161 -8.69 -0.62 21.27
C ALA A 161 -9.33 0.44 20.36
N CYS A 162 -9.68 1.61 20.91
CA CYS A 162 -10.17 2.76 20.14
C CYS A 162 -9.19 3.17 19.03
N PHE A 163 -9.70 3.60 17.87
CA PHE A 163 -8.91 4.03 16.70
C PHE A 163 -7.95 2.98 16.11
N SER A 164 -7.99 1.72 16.57
CA SER A 164 -7.04 0.66 16.20
C SER A 164 -6.86 0.42 14.69
N GLY A 165 -7.85 0.73 13.85
CA GLY A 165 -7.72 0.69 12.37
C GLY A 165 -6.55 1.51 11.81
N THR A 166 -6.11 2.55 12.52
CA THR A 166 -4.87 3.34 12.26
C THR A 166 -3.58 2.51 12.22
N PHE A 167 -3.61 1.23 12.57
CA PHE A 167 -2.46 0.33 12.43
C PHE A 167 -2.03 0.16 10.96
N ASP A 168 -2.94 0.28 9.99
CA ASP A 168 -2.61 0.49 8.59
C ASP A 168 -2.47 1.99 8.28
N PRO A 169 -1.35 2.49 7.75
CA PRO A 169 -1.24 3.90 7.32
C PRO A 169 -2.25 4.29 6.24
N GLY A 170 -2.69 3.33 5.42
CA GLY A 170 -3.63 3.54 4.33
C GLY A 170 -5.10 3.58 4.75
N TRP A 171 -5.44 3.38 6.04
CA TRP A 171 -6.81 3.05 6.45
C TRP A 171 -7.85 4.11 6.06
N TYR A 172 -7.48 5.39 6.10
CA TYR A 172 -8.29 6.53 5.63
C TYR A 172 -8.58 6.51 4.14
N ASN A 173 -7.67 5.92 3.35
CA ASN A 173 -7.68 5.98 1.89
C ASN A 173 -8.17 4.65 1.28
N ARG A 174 -8.29 3.57 2.07
CA ARG A 174 -8.79 2.27 1.61
C ARG A 174 -10.32 2.20 1.58
N ALA A 175 -10.91 2.67 0.49
CA ALA A 175 -12.22 2.17 0.04
C ALA A 175 -12.09 0.76 -0.59
N ARG A 176 -11.49 -0.21 0.13
CA ARG A 176 -11.30 -1.59 -0.33
C ARG A 176 -11.62 -2.63 0.75
N THR A 177 -12.38 -3.63 0.35
CA THR A 177 -12.36 -4.96 0.96
C THR A 177 -10.97 -5.58 0.83
N PHE A 178 -10.49 -6.25 1.89
CA PHE A 178 -9.32 -7.11 1.80
C PHE A 178 -9.71 -8.40 1.07
N GLU A 179 -9.64 -8.38 -0.26
CA GLU A 179 -9.89 -9.55 -1.10
C GLU A 179 -8.57 -10.30 -1.34
N ARG A 180 -8.25 -11.23 -0.42
CA ARG A 180 -7.14 -12.17 -0.60
C ARG A 180 -7.46 -13.10 -1.79
N PRO A 181 -6.60 -13.20 -2.81
CA PRO A 181 -6.82 -14.13 -3.90
C PRO A 181 -6.88 -15.58 -3.42
N GLN A 182 -7.89 -16.31 -3.92
CA GLN A 182 -8.15 -17.75 -3.70
C GLN A 182 -8.67 -18.13 -2.31
N GLU A 183 -9.98 -18.39 -2.23
CA GLU A 183 -10.53 -19.33 -1.26
C GLU A 183 -9.97 -20.73 -1.54
N TRP A 184 -9.22 -21.28 -0.58
CA TRP A 184 -8.63 -22.61 -0.71
C TRP A 184 -9.56 -23.66 -0.11
N THR A 185 -10.43 -24.27 -0.92
CA THR A 185 -11.23 -25.45 -0.52
C THR A 185 -10.40 -26.74 -0.39
N ASP A 186 -9.08 -26.62 -0.24
CA ASP A 186 -8.10 -27.71 -0.31
C ASP A 186 -7.01 -27.47 0.73
N VAL A 187 -7.14 -28.17 1.86
CA VAL A 187 -6.24 -28.13 3.01
C VAL A 187 -4.77 -28.37 2.62
N GLN A 188 -4.50 -29.17 1.58
CA GLN A 188 -3.12 -29.40 1.15
C GLN A 188 -2.52 -28.12 0.58
N ARG A 189 -3.27 -27.36 -0.22
CA ARG A 189 -2.81 -26.08 -0.78
C ARG A 189 -2.66 -25.01 0.29
N MET A 190 -3.54 -24.97 1.28
CA MET A 190 -3.40 -24.09 2.44
C MET A 190 -2.10 -24.35 3.20
N VAL A 191 -1.75 -25.62 3.41
CA VAL A 191 -0.50 -26.03 4.09
C VAL A 191 0.74 -25.73 3.22
N GLU A 192 0.70 -25.97 1.91
CA GLU A 192 1.83 -25.60 1.03
C GLU A 192 1.97 -24.08 0.86
N ALA A 193 0.88 -23.32 0.83
CA ALA A 193 0.92 -21.85 0.82
C ALA A 193 1.52 -21.32 2.13
N HIS A 194 1.11 -21.83 3.28
CA HIS A 194 1.67 -21.47 4.58
C HIS A 194 3.16 -21.85 4.70
N LYS A 195 3.62 -22.97 4.13
CA LYS A 195 5.06 -23.30 4.05
C LYS A 195 5.87 -22.39 3.12
N LYS A 196 5.22 -21.75 2.15
CA LYS A 196 5.87 -21.01 1.06
C LYS A 196 5.92 -19.51 1.30
N TYR A 197 4.89 -18.95 1.93
CA TYR A 197 4.63 -17.52 1.97
C TYR A 197 4.62 -16.98 3.40
N LYS A 198 5.54 -16.06 3.67
CA LYS A 198 5.64 -15.28 4.90
C LYS A 198 4.34 -14.51 5.16
N THR A 199 3.86 -14.54 6.41
CA THR A 199 2.61 -13.89 6.82
C THR A 199 2.87 -12.67 7.70
N ARG A 200 2.23 -11.54 7.39
CA ARG A 200 2.22 -10.30 8.18
C ARG A 200 0.83 -9.65 8.09
N LEU A 201 -0.11 -10.15 8.90
CA LEU A 201 -1.51 -9.73 8.88
C LEU A 201 -1.92 -8.99 10.15
N PHE A 202 -2.98 -8.19 10.06
CA PHE A 202 -3.51 -7.48 11.22
C PHE A 202 -5.04 -7.43 11.28
N LEU A 203 -5.59 -7.41 12.50
CA LEU A 203 -7.01 -7.36 12.83
C LEU A 203 -7.23 -6.29 13.90
N THR A 204 -8.27 -5.47 13.78
CA THR A 204 -8.52 -4.34 14.68
C THR A 204 -10.00 -4.24 15.03
N SER A 205 -10.33 -3.70 16.19
CA SER A 205 -11.73 -3.61 16.64
C SER A 205 -12.58 -2.59 15.90
N ALA A 206 -12.01 -1.47 15.40
CA ALA A 206 -12.77 -0.40 14.77
C ALA A 206 -11.91 0.61 13.98
N THR A 207 -12.53 1.27 13.01
CA THR A 207 -12.19 2.66 12.64
C THR A 207 -13.11 3.64 13.40
N ASP A 208 -12.66 4.89 13.58
CA ASP A 208 -13.46 6.09 13.92
C ASP A 208 -14.27 6.15 15.24
N VAL A 209 -14.44 5.05 15.99
CA VAL A 209 -15.32 5.01 17.17
C VAL A 209 -14.58 4.57 18.43
N GLU A 210 -14.96 5.14 19.58
CA GLU A 210 -14.63 4.60 20.90
C GLU A 210 -15.13 3.15 21.00
N THR A 211 -14.26 2.22 21.36
CA THR A 211 -14.70 0.88 21.75
C THR A 211 -15.32 0.96 23.14
N PRO A 212 -16.60 0.56 23.34
CA PRO A 212 -17.15 0.44 24.67
C PRO A 212 -16.35 -0.58 25.49
N ASP A 213 -16.35 -0.42 26.81
CA ASP A 213 -15.82 -1.38 27.81
C ASP A 213 -16.32 -2.84 27.64
N LYS A 214 -17.31 -3.05 26.77
CA LYS A 214 -17.84 -4.34 26.31
C LYS A 214 -17.57 -4.52 24.82
N SER A 215 -16.29 -4.59 24.42
CA SER A 215 -15.93 -4.76 23.02
C SER A 215 -16.54 -6.03 22.43
N LYS A 216 -17.18 -5.89 21.26
CA LYS A 216 -17.71 -7.02 20.50
C LYS A 216 -16.61 -7.75 19.71
N PHE A 217 -15.48 -7.10 19.44
CA PHE A 217 -14.37 -7.70 18.67
C PHE A 217 -13.76 -8.88 19.42
N ALA A 218 -13.31 -8.70 20.66
CA ALA A 218 -12.76 -9.80 21.46
C ALA A 218 -13.76 -10.96 21.63
N LYS A 219 -15.05 -10.66 21.86
CA LYS A 219 -16.10 -11.68 21.93
C LYS A 219 -16.27 -12.44 20.60
N LYS A 220 -16.27 -11.75 19.47
CA LYS A 220 -16.40 -12.36 18.13
C LYS A 220 -15.16 -13.14 17.70
N PHE A 221 -13.98 -12.67 18.06
CA PHE A 221 -12.71 -13.38 17.90
C PHE A 221 -12.73 -14.72 18.65
N LEU A 222 -13.17 -14.68 19.91
CA LEU A 222 -13.31 -15.86 20.76
C LEU A 222 -14.45 -16.81 20.32
N GLU A 223 -15.55 -16.29 19.80
CA GLU A 223 -16.58 -17.09 19.11
C GLU A 223 -16.01 -17.82 17.88
N GLY A 224 -15.13 -17.17 17.10
CA GLY A 224 -14.43 -17.79 15.98
C GLY A 224 -13.50 -18.93 16.40
N LEU A 225 -12.65 -18.71 17.41
CA LEU A 225 -11.78 -19.74 17.97
C LEU A 225 -12.57 -20.94 18.53
N ARG A 226 -13.74 -20.69 19.15
CA ARG A 226 -14.66 -21.75 19.63
C ARG A 226 -15.43 -22.46 18.50
N GLY A 227 -15.39 -21.93 17.29
CA GLY A 227 -15.83 -22.63 16.07
C GLY A 227 -14.85 -23.70 15.59
N HIS A 228 -13.62 -23.72 16.12
CA HIS A 228 -12.60 -24.77 15.91
C HIS A 228 -12.22 -25.11 14.46
N GLY A 229 -12.63 -24.32 13.46
CA GLY A 229 -12.47 -24.65 12.03
C GLY A 229 -13.54 -25.61 11.49
N GLY A 230 -14.74 -25.64 12.07
CA GLY A 230 -15.89 -26.32 11.51
C GLY A 230 -15.69 -27.83 11.30
N LYS A 231 -15.58 -28.25 10.03
CA LYS A 231 -15.54 -29.69 9.63
C LYS A 231 -14.13 -30.24 9.38
N ASP A 232 -13.14 -29.40 9.05
CA ASP A 232 -11.75 -29.86 8.81
C ASP A 232 -10.80 -29.61 9.99
N GLY A 233 -11.19 -28.74 10.93
CA GLY A 233 -10.42 -28.41 12.11
C GLY A 233 -9.40 -27.28 11.90
N ILE A 234 -9.52 -26.49 10.82
CA ILE A 234 -8.63 -25.37 10.51
C ILE A 234 -9.45 -24.09 10.40
N LEU A 235 -9.39 -23.23 11.42
CA LEU A 235 -9.91 -21.87 11.30
C LEU A 235 -8.87 -21.00 10.58
N THR A 236 -9.22 -20.51 9.39
CA THR A 236 -8.39 -19.58 8.63
C THR A 236 -8.61 -18.12 9.04
N TYR A 237 -7.67 -17.26 8.67
CA TYR A 237 -7.82 -15.81 8.73
C TYR A 237 -9.10 -15.32 8.02
N SER A 238 -9.45 -15.88 6.85
CA SER A 238 -10.61 -15.45 6.07
C SER A 238 -11.96 -15.83 6.71
N GLU A 239 -12.06 -17.00 7.32
CA GLU A 239 -13.27 -17.39 8.07
C GLU A 239 -13.41 -16.59 9.37
N LEU A 240 -12.29 -16.36 10.07
CA LEU A 240 -12.24 -15.48 11.22
C LEU A 240 -12.68 -14.06 10.85
N LEU A 241 -12.27 -13.55 9.67
CA LEU A 241 -12.78 -12.28 9.12
C LEU A 241 -14.29 -12.31 8.85
N ALA A 242 -14.82 -13.34 8.19
CA ALA A 242 -16.25 -13.44 7.90
C ALA A 242 -17.11 -13.45 9.17
N LEU A 243 -16.61 -14.05 10.26
CA LEU A 243 -17.25 -14.00 11.58
C LEU A 243 -17.10 -12.63 12.26
N LEU A 244 -15.90 -12.03 12.18
CA LEU A 244 -15.60 -10.69 12.72
C LEU A 244 -16.39 -9.57 12.01
N ASP A 245 -16.71 -9.72 10.71
CA ASP A 245 -17.52 -8.77 9.95
C ASP A 245 -18.97 -8.63 10.46
N THR A 246 -19.41 -9.55 11.33
CA THR A 246 -20.69 -9.45 12.07
C THR A 246 -20.57 -8.62 13.35
N ALA A 247 -19.38 -8.14 13.71
CA ALA A 247 -19.17 -7.22 14.83
C ALA A 247 -19.60 -5.78 14.47
N SER A 248 -19.82 -4.97 15.50
CA SER A 248 -20.26 -3.58 15.38
C SER A 248 -19.65 -2.79 16.54
N PRO A 249 -18.75 -1.79 16.32
CA PRO A 249 -18.22 -1.33 15.01
C PRO A 249 -17.54 -2.42 14.17
N ARG A 250 -17.38 -2.15 12.86
CA ARG A 250 -16.82 -3.11 11.90
C ARG A 250 -15.30 -3.19 12.04
N PRO A 251 -14.71 -4.39 12.17
CA PRO A 251 -13.26 -4.58 12.26
C PRO A 251 -12.50 -4.15 11.00
N HIS A 252 -11.44 -3.33 11.14
CA HIS A 252 -10.49 -3.10 10.05
C HIS A 252 -9.43 -4.20 10.05
N ASN A 253 -8.98 -4.63 8.87
CA ASN A 253 -8.04 -5.73 8.69
C ASN A 253 -7.18 -5.54 7.43
N GLY A 254 -6.06 -6.27 7.35
CA GLY A 254 -5.22 -6.27 6.16
C GLY A 254 -3.81 -6.82 6.39
N GLU A 255 -2.89 -6.38 5.53
CA GLU A 255 -1.47 -6.75 5.53
C GLU A 255 -0.56 -5.64 6.13
N PHE A 256 0.65 -5.98 6.57
CA PHE A 256 1.65 -4.98 6.97
C PHE A 256 3.08 -5.39 6.61
N GLY A 257 3.98 -4.42 6.46
CA GLY A 257 5.41 -4.68 6.34
C GLY A 257 5.79 -5.49 5.10
N ASP A 258 6.15 -6.77 5.29
CA ASP A 258 6.51 -7.70 4.21
C ASP A 258 5.70 -9.02 4.25
N ASP A 259 4.37 -8.90 4.17
CA ASP A 259 3.46 -10.02 3.82
C ASP A 259 3.71 -10.48 2.37
N GLU A 260 3.65 -11.79 2.12
CA GLU A 260 3.69 -12.33 0.76
C GLU A 260 2.28 -12.64 0.22
N ALA A 261 2.00 -12.21 -1.01
CA ALA A 261 0.70 -12.40 -1.63
C ALA A 261 0.32 -13.90 -1.71
N GLY A 262 -0.74 -14.29 -0.99
CA GLY A 262 -1.16 -15.69 -0.85
C GLY A 262 -0.70 -16.39 0.44
N SER A 263 -0.06 -15.67 1.37
CA SER A 263 0.21 -16.12 2.75
C SER A 263 -1.08 -16.49 3.51
N ASN A 264 -0.97 -17.06 4.71
CA ASN A 264 -2.12 -17.23 5.61
C ASN A 264 -1.68 -17.40 7.07
N PHE A 265 -2.57 -17.09 8.01
CA PHE A 265 -2.45 -17.43 9.43
C PHE A 265 -3.49 -18.53 9.75
N LEU A 266 -3.05 -19.62 10.37
CA LEU A 266 -3.81 -20.86 10.48
C LEU A 266 -3.98 -21.30 11.94
N PHE A 267 -5.22 -21.23 12.44
CA PHE A 267 -5.58 -21.81 13.72
C PHE A 267 -5.99 -23.27 13.50
N VAL A 268 -5.01 -24.18 13.56
CA VAL A 268 -5.23 -25.63 13.38
C VAL A 268 -5.57 -26.28 14.73
N SER A 269 -6.82 -26.72 14.90
CA SER A 269 -7.30 -27.29 16.14
C SER A 269 -6.64 -28.63 16.47
N ASN A 270 -6.53 -28.88 17.77
CA ASN A 270 -6.20 -30.18 18.37
C ASN A 270 -7.48 -30.92 18.82
N THR A 271 -8.63 -30.25 18.91
CA THR A 271 -9.94 -30.89 19.12
C THR A 271 -10.51 -31.31 17.77
N ARG A 272 -10.90 -32.58 17.65
CA ARG A 272 -11.69 -33.07 16.51
C ARG A 272 -13.15 -32.64 16.69
N PRO A 273 -13.86 -32.21 15.63
CA PRO A 273 -15.29 -31.96 15.72
C PRO A 273 -16.04 -33.24 16.12
N PRO A 274 -17.05 -33.18 17.02
CA PRO A 274 -17.96 -34.29 17.23
C PRO A 274 -18.82 -34.50 15.97
N GLU A 275 -19.05 -35.75 15.58
CA GLU A 275 -19.85 -36.07 14.40
C GLU A 275 -21.35 -35.86 14.65
N GLY A 276 -21.88 -34.76 14.14
CA GLY A 276 -23.30 -34.60 13.79
C GLY A 276 -24.18 -33.85 14.81
N GLU A 277 -24.43 -32.57 14.54
CA GLU A 277 -25.71 -31.89 14.76
C GLU A 277 -25.73 -30.62 13.86
N GLU A 278 -26.82 -30.38 13.13
CA GLU A 278 -26.96 -29.27 12.17
C GLU A 278 -27.99 -28.22 12.64
N PRO A 279 -27.70 -26.91 12.53
CA PRO A 279 -28.70 -25.84 12.61
C PRO A 279 -29.08 -25.29 11.22
N GLU A 280 -30.37 -24.98 11.01
CA GLU A 280 -30.96 -24.62 9.70
C GLU A 280 -30.71 -23.15 9.25
N PRO A 281 -30.64 -22.87 7.92
CA PRO A 281 -30.68 -21.54 7.31
C PRO A 281 -32.10 -21.13 6.83
N PRO A 282 -32.43 -19.83 6.75
CA PRO A 282 -32.33 -19.06 5.49
C PRO A 282 -31.81 -17.61 5.76
N VAL A 283 -31.93 -16.51 4.98
CA VAL A 283 -32.75 -16.00 3.85
C VAL A 283 -31.90 -14.89 3.17
N THR A 284 -31.76 -14.61 1.85
CA THR A 284 -31.94 -15.27 0.53
C THR A 284 -31.04 -14.51 -0.48
N GLN A 285 -30.70 -15.07 -1.65
CA GLN A 285 -29.89 -14.38 -2.68
C GLN A 285 -30.67 -13.36 -3.53
N LEU A 286 -30.04 -12.22 -3.85
CA LEU A 286 -30.51 -11.23 -4.84
C LEU A 286 -30.02 -11.59 -6.25
N SER A 287 -30.67 -11.06 -7.30
CA SER A 287 -30.21 -11.18 -8.69
C SER A 287 -28.92 -10.38 -8.95
N GLU A 288 -28.15 -10.72 -9.99
CA GLU A 288 -26.88 -10.06 -10.31
C GLU A 288 -27.06 -8.56 -10.62
N GLU A 289 -28.09 -8.19 -11.36
CA GLU A 289 -28.44 -6.79 -11.61
C GLU A 289 -28.78 -6.06 -10.29
N GLU A 290 -29.54 -6.69 -9.41
CA GLU A 290 -29.92 -6.08 -8.13
C GLU A 290 -28.75 -6.00 -7.15
N ASN A 291 -27.80 -6.94 -7.19
CA ASN A 291 -26.53 -6.82 -6.47
C ASN A 291 -25.71 -5.64 -7.02
N MET A 292 -25.57 -5.50 -8.35
CA MET A 292 -24.83 -4.38 -8.95
C MET A 292 -25.52 -3.03 -8.71
N TRP A 293 -26.85 -2.97 -8.70
CA TRP A 293 -27.60 -1.76 -8.36
C TRP A 293 -27.49 -1.40 -6.88
N GLN A 294 -27.59 -2.39 -5.98
CA GLN A 294 -27.38 -2.16 -4.54
C GLN A 294 -25.91 -1.81 -4.24
N LEU A 295 -24.95 -2.25 -5.07
CA LEU A 295 -23.56 -1.80 -5.00
C LEU A 295 -23.43 -0.34 -5.43
N ALA A 296 -24.00 0.04 -6.58
CA ALA A 296 -24.00 1.42 -7.08
C ALA A 296 -24.64 2.39 -6.08
N ARG A 297 -25.81 2.04 -5.51
CA ARG A 297 -26.49 2.82 -4.46
C ARG A 297 -25.75 2.88 -3.14
N ARG A 298 -24.98 1.85 -2.78
CA ARG A 298 -24.23 1.78 -1.51
C ARG A 298 -22.91 2.53 -1.56
N GLN A 299 -22.21 2.47 -2.70
CA GLN A 299 -20.97 3.22 -2.91
C GLN A 299 -21.24 4.68 -3.30
N ASN A 300 -22.35 4.94 -4.00
CA ASN A 300 -22.80 6.29 -4.40
C ASN A 300 -21.68 7.11 -5.10
N LYS A 301 -20.83 6.45 -5.91
CA LYS A 301 -19.73 7.07 -6.68
C LYS A 301 -20.04 7.08 -8.18
N LEU A 302 -19.63 8.15 -8.85
CA LEU A 302 -19.88 8.45 -10.27
C LEU A 302 -19.54 7.27 -11.22
N LEU A 303 -18.36 6.68 -11.06
CA LEU A 303 -17.87 5.55 -11.88
C LEU A 303 -18.75 4.30 -11.74
N VAL A 304 -19.33 4.05 -10.56
CA VAL A 304 -20.11 2.84 -10.27
C VAL A 304 -21.48 2.89 -10.94
N TYR A 305 -22.11 4.06 -10.99
CA TYR A 305 -23.33 4.27 -11.77
C TYR A 305 -23.06 4.21 -13.28
N ARG A 306 -21.91 4.75 -13.76
CA ARG A 306 -21.48 4.60 -15.16
C ARG A 306 -21.25 3.11 -15.50
N ALA A 307 -20.64 2.33 -14.61
CA ALA A 307 -20.42 0.89 -14.79
C ALA A 307 -21.73 0.08 -14.78
N TYR A 308 -22.70 0.41 -13.91
CA TYR A 308 -24.04 -0.20 -13.94
C TYR A 308 -24.73 0.04 -15.30
N LEU A 309 -24.68 1.27 -15.83
CA LEU A 309 -25.26 1.59 -17.14
C LEU A 309 -24.55 0.93 -18.32
N ALA A 310 -23.24 0.69 -18.24
CA ALA A 310 -22.50 -0.02 -19.28
C ALA A 310 -22.91 -1.50 -19.38
N ASN A 311 -23.23 -2.14 -18.25
CA ASN A 311 -23.68 -3.53 -18.20
C ASN A 311 -25.21 -3.66 -18.43
N TYR A 312 -25.99 -2.70 -17.94
CA TYR A 312 -27.45 -2.69 -18.00
C TYR A 312 -27.98 -1.36 -18.59
N PRO A 313 -27.80 -1.10 -19.89
CA PRO A 313 -28.19 0.16 -20.54
C PRO A 313 -29.71 0.36 -20.69
N GLN A 314 -30.48 -0.73 -20.60
CA GLN A 314 -31.95 -0.72 -20.44
C GLN A 314 -32.38 -1.58 -19.24
N GLY A 315 -31.55 -1.57 -18.19
CA GLY A 315 -31.80 -2.22 -16.92
C GLY A 315 -32.98 -1.61 -16.15
N LYS A 316 -33.39 -2.32 -15.11
CA LYS A 316 -34.50 -1.98 -14.22
C LYS A 316 -34.33 -0.62 -13.53
N TYR A 317 -33.09 -0.14 -13.39
CA TYR A 317 -32.72 1.07 -12.64
C TYR A 317 -31.94 2.10 -13.46
N SER A 318 -31.87 1.96 -14.79
CA SER A 318 -31.05 2.84 -15.65
C SER A 318 -31.45 4.31 -15.55
N ALA A 319 -32.72 4.64 -15.30
CA ALA A 319 -33.16 6.02 -15.12
C ALA A 319 -32.54 6.66 -13.86
N GLU A 320 -32.60 5.96 -12.73
CA GLU A 320 -32.07 6.44 -11.43
C GLU A 320 -30.53 6.51 -11.46
N ALA A 321 -29.87 5.63 -12.22
CA ALA A 321 -28.42 5.68 -12.41
C ALA A 321 -27.95 6.94 -13.18
N HIS A 322 -28.67 7.34 -14.24
CA HIS A 322 -28.39 8.60 -14.94
C HIS A 322 -28.61 9.82 -14.04
N GLU A 323 -29.65 9.80 -13.19
CA GLU A 323 -29.92 10.89 -12.25
C GLU A 323 -28.84 11.00 -11.15
N ALA A 324 -28.31 9.87 -10.68
CA ALA A 324 -27.21 9.85 -9.71
C ALA A 324 -25.89 10.34 -10.33
N ILE A 325 -25.59 9.99 -11.59
CA ILE A 325 -24.43 10.51 -12.34
C ILE A 325 -24.45 12.04 -12.40
N ASN A 326 -25.57 12.62 -12.85
CA ASN A 326 -25.74 14.07 -12.99
C ASN A 326 -25.63 14.83 -11.66
N ARG A 327 -25.81 14.14 -10.53
CA ARG A 327 -25.71 14.68 -9.17
C ARG A 327 -24.28 14.62 -8.63
N LEU A 328 -23.54 13.57 -8.97
CA LEU A 328 -22.24 13.25 -8.36
C LEU A 328 -21.04 13.89 -9.06
N SER A 329 -21.18 14.35 -10.31
CA SER A 329 -20.16 15.17 -11.00
C SER A 329 -20.13 16.62 -10.50
N SER A 330 -20.14 16.85 -9.18
CA SER A 330 -20.24 18.21 -8.61
C SER A 330 -19.59 18.45 -7.23
N LEU A 331 -18.81 17.51 -6.68
CA LEU A 331 -18.24 17.61 -5.32
C LEU A 331 -16.84 16.98 -5.17
N ASP A 332 -15.83 17.86 -5.10
CA ASP A 332 -14.48 17.81 -4.51
C ASP A 332 -13.41 16.76 -4.92
N ASP A 333 -12.16 17.25 -5.04
CA ASP A 333 -11.12 16.75 -5.94
C ASP A 333 -9.75 16.47 -5.26
N LEU A 334 -9.62 15.36 -4.54
CA LEU A 334 -8.33 14.90 -3.95
C LEU A 334 -7.97 13.43 -4.19
N ASP A 335 -8.77 12.67 -4.96
CA ASP A 335 -8.54 11.23 -5.23
C ASP A 335 -7.30 10.96 -6.16
N ASP A 336 -6.68 11.99 -6.75
CA ASP A 336 -5.69 11.91 -7.86
C ASP A 336 -4.19 11.92 -7.46
N MET A 337 -3.84 11.93 -6.16
CA MET A 337 -2.43 11.96 -5.70
C MET A 337 -2.10 10.86 -4.69
N ILE A 338 -0.83 10.42 -4.68
CA ILE A 338 -0.31 9.44 -3.72
C ILE A 338 0.94 9.94 -2.99
N PHE A 339 1.07 9.55 -1.72
CA PHE A 339 2.23 9.82 -0.87
C PHE A 339 3.39 8.88 -1.18
N VAL A 340 4.55 9.44 -1.51
CA VAL A 340 5.82 8.73 -1.70
C VAL A 340 6.70 8.99 -0.49
N ALA A 341 6.88 7.97 0.35
CA ALA A 341 7.78 8.05 1.50
C ALA A 341 9.24 8.18 1.02
N GLY A 342 9.95 9.21 1.48
CA GLY A 342 11.32 9.51 1.06
C GLY A 342 12.37 8.46 1.40
N GLY A 343 13.61 8.73 1.01
CA GLY A 343 14.74 7.83 1.20
C GLY A 343 16.02 8.29 0.48
N SER A 344 16.95 7.36 0.25
CA SER A 344 18.13 7.60 -0.60
C SER A 344 18.27 6.50 -1.65
N PHE A 345 18.71 6.88 -2.84
CA PHE A 345 18.81 5.99 -4.00
C PHE A 345 19.99 6.37 -4.91
N ALA A 346 20.37 5.44 -5.78
CA ALA A 346 21.28 5.71 -6.88
C ALA A 346 20.49 6.23 -8.09
N MET A 347 20.69 7.49 -8.44
CA MET A 347 20.02 8.21 -9.53
C MET A 347 20.89 8.18 -10.78
N GLY A 348 20.30 7.90 -11.95
CA GLY A 348 20.98 7.78 -13.24
C GLY A 348 21.19 6.34 -13.71
N CYS A 349 22.26 6.10 -14.45
CA CYS A 349 22.53 4.84 -15.12
C CYS A 349 24.01 4.42 -14.99
N SER A 350 24.29 3.12 -14.94
CA SER A 350 25.66 2.56 -14.92
C SER A 350 25.83 1.24 -15.68
N SER A 351 24.77 0.75 -16.32
CA SER A 351 24.64 -0.59 -16.87
C SER A 351 23.68 -0.58 -18.07
N GLY A 352 24.07 -1.22 -19.17
CA GLY A 352 23.32 -1.21 -20.43
C GLY A 352 23.50 0.07 -21.26
N ASP A 353 22.49 0.42 -22.05
CA ASP A 353 22.50 1.54 -22.99
C ASP A 353 22.24 2.88 -22.27
N CYS A 354 23.16 3.27 -21.39
CA CYS A 354 23.14 4.56 -20.69
C CYS A 354 23.63 5.71 -21.59
N GLU A 355 22.88 6.80 -21.66
CA GLU A 355 23.36 8.04 -22.28
C GLU A 355 24.32 8.81 -21.36
N LYS A 356 25.07 9.77 -21.92
CA LYS A 356 26.18 10.44 -21.22
C LYS A 356 25.74 11.36 -20.07
N ASP A 357 24.59 11.98 -20.20
CA ASP A 357 23.98 12.90 -19.24
C ASP A 357 23.17 12.17 -18.15
N GLU A 358 23.03 10.85 -18.27
CA GLU A 358 22.49 9.92 -17.26
C GLU A 358 23.59 9.37 -16.32
N GLN A 359 24.86 9.75 -16.53
CA GLN A 359 26.06 9.14 -15.94
C GLN A 359 26.98 10.17 -15.25
N PRO A 360 27.75 9.75 -14.23
CA PRO A 360 27.67 8.49 -13.48
C PRO A 360 26.43 8.40 -12.58
N LEU A 361 26.18 7.21 -11.99
CA LEU A 361 25.24 7.08 -10.86
C LEU A 361 25.66 7.98 -9.70
N ARG A 362 24.76 8.86 -9.26
CA ARG A 362 24.93 9.72 -8.07
C ARG A 362 24.00 9.30 -6.95
N GLN A 363 24.47 9.38 -5.71
CA GLN A 363 23.66 9.07 -4.52
C GLN A 363 22.82 10.28 -4.13
N VAL A 364 21.50 10.15 -4.25
CA VAL A 364 20.56 11.24 -3.98
C VAL A 364 19.62 10.84 -2.84
N ALA A 365 19.36 11.77 -1.93
CA ALA A 365 18.29 11.68 -0.95
C ALA A 365 17.13 12.60 -1.36
N VAL A 366 15.91 12.11 -1.19
CA VAL A 366 14.68 12.91 -1.31
C VAL A 366 13.85 12.72 -0.04
N ASP A 367 13.25 13.81 0.43
CA ASP A 367 12.25 13.77 1.50
C ASP A 367 10.95 13.09 1.04
N SER A 368 9.94 13.06 1.91
CA SER A 368 8.63 12.52 1.55
C SER A 368 7.73 13.59 0.93
N PHE A 369 7.13 13.27 -0.22
CA PHE A 369 6.30 14.16 -1.02
C PHE A 369 5.05 13.43 -1.50
N TRP A 370 4.05 14.16 -2.00
CA TRP A 370 2.96 13.59 -2.79
C TRP A 370 3.26 13.78 -4.27
N ILE A 371 2.85 12.84 -5.13
CA ILE A 371 2.92 12.95 -6.59
C ILE A 371 1.60 12.48 -7.23
N GLY A 372 1.26 13.03 -8.39
CA GLY A 372 0.06 12.66 -9.15
C GLY A 372 0.10 11.21 -9.59
N ILE A 373 -1.02 10.50 -9.45
CA ILE A 373 -1.18 9.09 -9.80
C ILE A 373 -0.92 8.88 -11.30
N HIS A 374 -1.38 9.81 -12.13
CA HIS A 374 -1.15 9.92 -13.57
C HIS A 374 -0.81 11.38 -13.95
N GLU A 375 -0.65 11.67 -15.24
CA GLU A 375 -0.44 13.04 -15.74
C GLU A 375 -1.69 13.91 -15.56
N VAL A 376 -1.52 15.23 -15.58
CA VAL A 376 -2.65 16.18 -15.61
C VAL A 376 -3.41 16.00 -16.92
N THR A 377 -4.72 15.73 -16.84
CA THR A 377 -5.58 15.42 -17.99
C THR A 377 -6.13 16.70 -18.64
N PHE A 378 -6.63 16.58 -19.86
CA PHE A 378 -7.39 17.67 -20.48
C PHE A 378 -8.68 18.01 -19.72
N GLU A 379 -9.26 17.09 -18.93
CA GLU A 379 -10.45 17.35 -18.10
C GLU A 379 -10.13 18.39 -17.01
N THR A 380 -9.08 18.17 -16.24
CA THR A 380 -8.65 19.09 -15.16
C THR A 380 -7.94 20.33 -15.71
N TYR A 381 -7.17 20.21 -16.79
CA TYR A 381 -6.55 21.35 -17.46
C TYR A 381 -7.57 22.27 -18.16
N ASP A 382 -8.69 21.75 -18.64
CA ASP A 382 -9.78 22.57 -19.19
C ASP A 382 -10.46 23.40 -18.10
N ALA A 383 -10.63 22.86 -16.89
CA ALA A 383 -11.15 23.62 -15.74
C ALA A 383 -10.24 24.79 -15.35
N PHE A 384 -8.91 24.59 -15.38
CA PHE A 384 -7.93 25.69 -15.26
C PHE A 384 -8.11 26.73 -16.37
N CYS A 385 -8.29 26.28 -17.62
CA CYS A 385 -8.46 27.20 -18.74
C CYS A 385 -9.74 28.04 -18.63
N ASP A 386 -10.85 27.42 -18.24
CA ASP A 386 -12.13 28.08 -18.08
C ASP A 386 -12.17 29.00 -16.84
N SER A 387 -11.58 28.60 -15.70
CA SER A 387 -11.44 29.46 -14.51
C SER A 387 -10.56 30.69 -14.79
N THR A 388 -9.41 30.50 -15.44
CA THR A 388 -8.46 31.60 -15.72
C THR A 388 -8.70 32.36 -17.03
N GLN A 389 -9.75 31.99 -17.79
CA GLN A 389 -10.13 32.60 -19.07
C GLN A 389 -8.99 32.63 -20.12
N ARG A 390 -8.14 31.59 -20.12
CA ARG A 390 -7.04 31.40 -21.09
C ARG A 390 -7.46 30.46 -22.22
N GLU A 391 -6.78 30.58 -23.36
CA GLU A 391 -6.99 29.69 -24.51
C GLU A 391 -6.64 28.23 -24.16
N LYS A 392 -7.53 27.31 -24.53
CA LYS A 392 -7.35 25.87 -24.34
C LYS A 392 -6.32 25.31 -25.34
N PRO A 393 -5.31 24.54 -24.90
CA PRO A 393 -4.29 24.03 -25.80
C PRO A 393 -4.88 23.00 -26.78
N ASP A 394 -4.35 23.04 -28.01
CA ASP A 394 -4.67 22.16 -29.14
C ASP A 394 -4.51 20.67 -28.79
N ASP A 395 -5.55 19.86 -29.05
CA ASP A 395 -5.59 18.41 -28.80
C ASP A 395 -5.20 17.55 -30.03
N LYS A 396 -4.75 18.19 -31.12
CA LYS A 396 -4.45 17.57 -32.43
C LYS A 396 -5.63 16.83 -33.07
N GLY A 397 -6.86 17.06 -32.59
CA GLY A 397 -8.05 16.32 -32.99
C GLY A 397 -8.11 14.89 -32.43
N TRP A 398 -7.31 14.56 -31.41
CA TRP A 398 -7.37 13.26 -30.71
C TRP A 398 -8.46 13.23 -29.63
N GLY A 399 -8.95 14.40 -29.20
CA GLY A 399 -9.96 14.58 -28.17
C GLY A 399 -9.40 15.10 -26.84
N ARG A 400 -10.32 15.32 -25.90
CA ARG A 400 -10.03 15.88 -24.56
C ARG A 400 -10.50 14.91 -23.47
N GLY A 401 -10.80 15.40 -22.27
CA GLY A 401 -11.19 14.56 -21.14
C GLY A 401 -9.96 13.87 -20.52
N SER A 402 -10.05 12.56 -20.30
CA SER A 402 -9.01 11.77 -19.62
C SER A 402 -7.71 11.53 -20.42
N LEU A 403 -7.54 12.08 -21.63
CA LEU A 403 -6.23 12.14 -22.28
C LEU A 403 -5.31 13.14 -21.55
N PRO A 404 -3.97 12.92 -21.47
CA PRO A 404 -3.04 13.86 -20.85
C PRO A 404 -3.04 15.22 -21.58
N ALA A 405 -2.94 16.31 -20.81
CA ALA A 405 -2.90 17.66 -21.34
C ALA A 405 -1.57 17.91 -22.08
N ILE A 406 -1.64 17.99 -23.40
CA ILE A 406 -0.49 18.19 -24.29
C ILE A 406 -0.44 19.60 -24.89
N ASN A 407 0.71 19.95 -25.49
CA ASN A 407 1.01 21.29 -25.99
C ASN A 407 1.02 22.37 -24.88
N VAL A 408 1.35 21.97 -23.65
CA VAL A 408 1.53 22.86 -22.48
C VAL A 408 3.02 23.13 -22.24
N SER A 409 3.37 24.39 -21.94
CA SER A 409 4.76 24.79 -21.64
C SER A 409 5.05 24.69 -20.14
N TRP A 410 6.32 24.56 -19.77
CA TRP A 410 6.77 24.56 -18.37
C TRP A 410 6.18 25.74 -17.58
N TYR A 411 6.13 26.93 -18.19
CA TYR A 411 5.49 28.12 -17.62
C TYR A 411 3.99 27.96 -17.37
N ASP A 412 3.28 27.26 -18.24
CA ASP A 412 1.83 27.05 -18.10
C ASP A 412 1.53 25.98 -17.04
N ALA A 413 2.44 25.00 -16.88
CA ALA A 413 2.36 23.98 -15.83
C ALA A 413 2.60 24.56 -14.43
N VAL A 414 3.58 25.47 -14.25
CA VAL A 414 3.77 26.15 -12.94
C VAL A 414 2.63 27.12 -12.61
N GLU A 415 1.99 27.73 -13.62
CA GLU A 415 0.73 28.48 -13.40
C GLU A 415 -0.42 27.58 -12.95
N TYR A 416 -0.60 26.42 -13.59
CA TYR A 416 -1.61 25.42 -13.20
C TYR A 416 -1.41 24.98 -11.74
N CYS A 417 -0.16 24.70 -11.33
CA CYS A 417 0.17 24.32 -9.97
C CYS A 417 -0.23 25.39 -8.94
N ASN A 418 0.07 26.66 -9.21
CA ASN A 418 -0.33 27.78 -8.36
C ASN A 418 -1.85 28.00 -8.34
N TRP A 419 -2.51 27.85 -9.49
CA TRP A 419 -3.97 27.94 -9.59
C TRP A 419 -4.66 26.86 -8.73
N LEU A 420 -4.31 25.59 -8.92
CA LEU A 420 -4.87 24.49 -8.14
C LEU A 420 -4.58 24.62 -6.64
N SER A 421 -3.41 25.17 -6.29
CA SER A 421 -3.08 25.52 -4.89
C SER A 421 -4.07 26.52 -4.32
N LYS A 422 -4.44 27.57 -5.08
CA LYS A 422 -5.42 28.58 -4.66
C LYS A 422 -6.84 28.03 -4.55
N GLU A 423 -7.32 27.27 -5.53
CA GLU A 423 -8.66 26.69 -5.50
C GLU A 423 -8.82 25.75 -4.29
N HIS A 424 -7.77 24.98 -3.95
CA HIS A 424 -7.77 24.05 -2.80
C HIS A 424 -7.27 24.69 -1.49
N GLY A 425 -7.05 26.01 -1.45
CA GLY A 425 -6.71 26.77 -0.23
C GLY A 425 -5.28 26.63 0.30
N TYR A 426 -4.37 25.99 -0.43
CA TYR A 426 -2.96 25.84 -0.08
C TYR A 426 -2.12 27.07 -0.45
N ARG A 427 -0.92 27.19 0.13
CA ARG A 427 0.04 28.24 -0.24
C ARG A 427 0.70 27.94 -1.57
N GLU A 428 0.61 28.89 -2.51
CA GLU A 428 1.32 28.85 -3.79
C GLU A 428 2.82 28.55 -3.60
N VAL A 429 3.32 27.54 -4.32
CA VAL A 429 4.74 27.18 -4.30
C VAL A 429 5.58 28.13 -5.15
N TYR A 430 5.04 28.71 -6.22
CA TYR A 430 5.80 29.52 -7.15
C TYR A 430 5.54 31.02 -7.00
N VAL A 431 6.61 31.80 -6.83
CA VAL A 431 6.57 33.26 -6.98
C VAL A 431 6.93 33.59 -8.43
N ILE A 432 5.93 33.97 -9.22
CA ILE A 432 6.05 34.20 -10.68
C ILE A 432 6.06 35.72 -10.95
N ASN A 433 7.17 36.25 -11.49
CA ASN A 433 7.26 37.61 -12.00
C ASN A 433 7.44 37.59 -13.54
N LYS A 434 6.51 38.22 -14.24
CA LYS A 434 6.43 38.29 -15.71
C LYS A 434 6.92 39.62 -16.29
N GLU A 435 7.28 40.60 -15.44
CA GLU A 435 7.64 41.96 -15.83
C GLU A 435 9.10 42.07 -16.29
N LYS A 436 9.95 41.13 -15.86
CA LYS A 436 11.40 41.15 -16.08
C LYS A 436 11.87 39.77 -16.58
N PRO A 437 12.77 39.73 -17.58
CA PRO A 437 13.38 38.48 -18.00
C PRO A 437 14.32 37.95 -16.93
N ASP A 438 14.25 36.64 -16.68
CA ASP A 438 15.17 35.92 -15.81
C ASP A 438 16.58 35.92 -16.41
N ALA A 439 17.54 36.43 -15.63
CA ALA A 439 18.96 36.41 -15.98
C ALA A 439 19.60 35.01 -15.80
N GLY A 440 18.96 34.12 -15.03
CA GLY A 440 19.31 32.70 -14.93
C GLY A 440 18.83 31.88 -16.14
N ASN A 441 17.91 32.40 -16.95
CA ASN A 441 17.43 31.77 -18.18
C ASN A 441 18.39 32.12 -19.32
N GLN A 442 19.28 31.18 -19.65
CA GLN A 442 20.38 31.35 -20.60
C GLN A 442 19.95 31.16 -22.07
N ASN A 443 18.69 30.79 -22.35
CA ASN A 443 18.25 30.44 -23.69
C ASN A 443 17.88 31.66 -24.56
N SER A 444 18.44 31.82 -25.75
CA SER A 444 18.08 32.93 -26.65
C SER A 444 16.76 32.75 -27.39
N LEU A 445 16.16 31.55 -27.35
CA LEU A 445 14.91 31.19 -28.04
C LEU A 445 13.69 31.15 -27.10
N ASP A 446 13.89 31.28 -25.79
CA ASP A 446 12.79 31.51 -24.84
C ASP A 446 12.34 32.98 -24.92
N GLY A 447 11.11 33.20 -25.37
CA GLY A 447 10.48 34.52 -25.47
C GLY A 447 9.63 34.92 -24.26
N LYS A 448 9.36 34.01 -23.30
CA LYS A 448 8.65 34.30 -22.05
C LYS A 448 9.64 34.78 -20.98
N LYS A 449 10.71 34.01 -20.72
CA LYS A 449 11.74 34.27 -19.70
C LYS A 449 11.22 34.71 -18.32
N TRP A 450 10.05 34.26 -17.86
CA TRP A 450 9.53 34.70 -16.56
C TRP A 450 10.45 34.25 -15.42
N ILE A 451 10.66 35.13 -14.45
CA ILE A 451 11.32 34.79 -13.19
C ILE A 451 10.33 33.95 -12.39
N VAL A 452 10.69 32.70 -12.11
CA VAL A 452 9.90 31.78 -11.30
C VAL A 452 10.78 31.28 -10.17
N GLN A 453 10.43 31.64 -8.94
CA GLN A 453 11.13 31.21 -7.73
C GLN A 453 10.29 30.17 -6.98
N ILE A 454 10.93 29.14 -6.45
CA ILE A 454 10.27 28.08 -5.66
C ILE A 454 10.38 28.39 -4.16
N ASP A 455 9.24 28.36 -3.45
CA ASP A 455 9.20 28.28 -2.00
C ASP A 455 9.10 26.80 -1.57
N THR A 456 10.21 26.24 -1.12
CA THR A 456 10.30 24.82 -0.72
C THR A 456 9.61 24.50 0.60
N VAL A 457 9.12 25.49 1.36
CA VAL A 457 8.30 25.27 2.57
C VAL A 457 6.83 25.59 2.35
N ALA A 458 6.41 25.95 1.13
CA ALA A 458 5.01 26.05 0.76
C ALA A 458 4.36 24.66 0.63
N ASP A 459 3.10 24.55 1.01
CA ASP A 459 2.35 23.29 1.08
C ASP A 459 1.52 22.99 -0.18
N GLY A 460 1.45 23.92 -1.14
CA GLY A 460 0.70 23.74 -2.38
C GLY A 460 1.32 22.78 -3.40
N TYR A 461 0.65 22.70 -4.54
CA TYR A 461 1.05 21.91 -5.70
C TYR A 461 2.21 22.57 -6.45
N ARG A 462 3.00 21.74 -7.12
CA ARG A 462 4.19 22.09 -7.89
C ARG A 462 4.49 21.02 -8.93
N LEU A 463 5.53 21.22 -9.74
CA LEU A 463 6.18 20.13 -10.46
C LEU A 463 7.05 19.28 -9.51
N PRO A 464 7.23 17.98 -9.77
CA PRO A 464 8.28 17.19 -9.11
C PRO A 464 9.66 17.70 -9.50
N THR A 465 10.67 17.48 -8.65
CA THR A 465 12.07 17.59 -9.10
C THR A 465 12.45 16.38 -9.97
N GLU A 466 13.52 16.49 -10.75
CA GLU A 466 14.03 15.35 -11.55
C GLU A 466 14.37 14.14 -10.64
N ALA A 467 14.85 14.39 -9.42
CA ALA A 467 15.16 13.35 -8.46
C ALA A 467 13.92 12.72 -7.81
N GLU A 468 12.91 13.52 -7.46
CA GLU A 468 11.63 13.00 -6.96
C GLU A 468 10.93 12.17 -8.03
N TRP A 469 10.94 12.66 -9.28
CA TRP A 469 10.37 11.96 -10.43
C TRP A 469 11.08 10.62 -10.66
N GLU A 470 12.42 10.59 -10.70
CA GLU A 470 13.16 9.33 -10.91
C GLU A 470 12.98 8.37 -9.72
N TYR A 471 12.98 8.87 -8.49
CA TYR A 471 12.71 8.09 -7.28
C TYR A 471 11.30 7.44 -7.32
N ALA A 472 10.30 8.21 -7.72
CA ALA A 472 8.91 7.77 -7.87
C ALA A 472 8.74 6.75 -9.01
N ALA A 473 9.30 7.01 -10.19
CA ALA A 473 9.28 6.10 -11.35
C ALA A 473 9.91 4.74 -11.00
N ARG A 474 11.03 4.77 -10.27
CA ARG A 474 11.77 3.62 -9.75
C ARG A 474 11.13 2.94 -8.52
N SER A 475 9.85 3.16 -8.22
CA SER A 475 9.17 2.52 -7.08
C SER A 475 9.91 2.75 -5.74
N ARG A 476 10.29 4.01 -5.45
CA ARG A 476 11.19 4.43 -4.35
C ARG A 476 12.66 4.07 -4.60
N GLY A 477 13.15 4.33 -5.81
CA GLY A 477 14.59 4.32 -6.13
C GLY A 477 15.22 2.93 -6.36
N GLN A 478 14.42 1.93 -6.71
CA GLN A 478 14.88 0.58 -7.07
C GLN A 478 15.56 0.55 -8.46
N GLU A 479 16.37 -0.48 -8.73
CA GLU A 479 17.01 -0.69 -10.03
C GLU A 479 16.02 -1.28 -11.05
N MET A 480 15.08 -0.44 -11.52
CA MET A 480 14.13 -0.77 -12.58
C MET A 480 14.49 -0.08 -13.91
N LEU A 481 14.44 -0.80 -15.02
CA LEU A 481 14.69 -0.23 -16.35
C LEU A 481 13.55 0.67 -16.82
N TYR A 482 12.31 0.27 -16.56
CA TYR A 482 11.06 1.00 -16.84
C TYR A 482 10.21 1.09 -15.57
N ALA A 483 9.22 1.98 -15.56
CA ALA A 483 8.27 2.05 -14.45
C ALA A 483 7.47 0.73 -14.37
N GLY A 484 7.67 -0.04 -13.30
CA GLY A 484 6.97 -1.31 -13.05
C GLY A 484 7.66 -2.56 -13.59
N THR A 485 8.64 -2.45 -14.50
CA THR A 485 9.34 -3.64 -15.04
C THR A 485 10.79 -3.37 -15.48
N SER A 486 11.64 -4.39 -15.34
CA SER A 486 12.97 -4.43 -15.98
C SER A 486 13.03 -5.32 -17.24
N SER A 487 11.90 -5.96 -17.59
CA SER A 487 11.76 -6.78 -18.80
C SER A 487 11.31 -5.90 -19.97
N PRO A 488 12.11 -5.77 -21.05
CA PRO A 488 11.69 -5.03 -22.23
C PRO A 488 10.45 -5.63 -22.91
N ASP A 489 10.19 -6.92 -22.75
CA ASP A 489 9.08 -7.61 -23.41
C ASP A 489 7.75 -7.38 -22.70
N ASP A 490 7.77 -7.11 -21.40
CA ASP A 490 6.61 -6.69 -20.62
C ASP A 490 6.29 -5.19 -20.75
N LEU A 491 7.15 -4.39 -21.41
CA LEU A 491 7.03 -2.92 -21.46
C LEU A 491 5.65 -2.44 -21.95
N ALA A 492 5.05 -3.11 -22.93
CA ALA A 492 3.73 -2.75 -23.47
C ALA A 492 2.57 -2.97 -22.50
N HIS A 493 2.80 -3.62 -21.34
CA HIS A 493 1.83 -3.67 -20.25
C HIS A 493 1.86 -2.42 -19.37
N TYR A 494 2.97 -1.65 -19.35
CA TYR A 494 3.22 -0.53 -18.42
C TYR A 494 3.39 0.84 -19.11
N ALA A 495 3.74 0.86 -20.40
CA ALA A 495 4.10 2.07 -21.13
C ALA A 495 3.46 2.13 -22.53
N ASN A 496 2.98 3.32 -22.91
CA ASN A 496 2.60 3.67 -24.28
C ASN A 496 3.81 4.27 -25.00
N PHE A 497 4.29 3.66 -26.09
CA PHE A 497 5.52 4.05 -26.76
C PHE A 497 5.48 3.82 -28.28
N CYS A 498 6.56 4.18 -28.98
CA CYS A 498 6.66 4.03 -30.43
C CYS A 498 6.72 2.56 -30.85
N ASP A 499 5.55 1.99 -31.15
CA ASP A 499 5.30 0.58 -31.38
C ASP A 499 5.23 0.20 -32.89
N SER A 500 4.45 -0.82 -33.23
CA SER A 500 3.98 -1.18 -34.58
C SER A 500 3.15 -0.12 -35.32
N ASN A 501 2.36 0.71 -34.63
CA ASN A 501 1.54 1.79 -35.17
C ASN A 501 2.38 3.05 -35.47
N CYS A 502 3.41 3.30 -34.66
CA CYS A 502 4.34 4.43 -34.79
C CYS A 502 5.10 4.46 -36.13
N SER A 503 5.43 5.67 -36.63
CA SER A 503 6.11 5.87 -37.92
C SER A 503 7.52 5.27 -38.02
N ARG A 504 8.20 5.03 -36.88
CA ARG A 504 9.51 4.36 -36.82
C ARG A 504 9.42 2.83 -36.68
N LYS A 505 8.22 2.28 -36.46
CA LYS A 505 7.84 0.84 -36.44
C LYS A 505 8.77 -0.09 -35.66
N VAL A 506 8.57 -0.15 -34.34
CA VAL A 506 9.11 -1.24 -33.52
C VAL A 506 8.29 -2.50 -33.78
N LYS A 507 8.90 -3.51 -34.42
CA LYS A 507 8.21 -4.76 -34.79
C LYS A 507 7.96 -5.63 -33.56
N GLY A 508 6.75 -6.19 -33.47
CA GLY A 508 6.40 -7.23 -32.49
C GLY A 508 5.92 -6.72 -31.14
N LYS A 509 5.79 -5.40 -30.95
CA LYS A 509 5.18 -4.78 -29.76
C LYS A 509 4.03 -3.87 -30.20
N ASN A 510 2.97 -3.84 -29.39
CA ASN A 510 1.76 -3.04 -29.58
C ASN A 510 1.12 -2.86 -28.20
N ASP A 511 0.98 -1.61 -27.76
CA ASP A 511 0.35 -1.22 -26.48
C ASP A 511 -1.16 -0.93 -26.63
N GLY A 512 -1.67 -0.92 -27.88
CA GLY A 512 -3.07 -0.65 -28.21
C GLY A 512 -3.34 0.78 -28.68
N PHE A 513 -2.35 1.69 -28.63
CA PHE A 513 -2.55 3.12 -28.89
C PHE A 513 -1.78 3.60 -30.14
N ALA A 514 -2.32 4.64 -30.79
CA ALA A 514 -1.71 5.26 -31.99
C ALA A 514 -1.17 6.68 -31.73
N HIS A 515 -1.43 7.21 -30.53
CA HIS A 515 -1.01 8.50 -30.00
C HIS A 515 -1.08 8.40 -28.46
N THR A 516 -1.25 9.52 -27.73
CA THR A 516 -1.52 9.52 -26.29
C THR A 516 -2.66 8.58 -25.91
N ALA A 517 -2.50 7.84 -24.82
CA ALA A 517 -3.55 7.02 -24.21
C ALA A 517 -4.34 7.86 -23.20
N PRO A 518 -5.51 7.42 -22.74
CA PRO A 518 -6.10 7.95 -21.51
C PRO A 518 -5.14 7.71 -20.34
N ALA A 519 -4.93 8.74 -19.53
CA ALA A 519 -4.11 8.69 -18.34
C ALA A 519 -4.58 7.55 -17.41
N GLY A 520 -3.67 6.67 -16.98
CA GLY A 520 -4.01 5.48 -16.19
C GLY A 520 -4.45 4.23 -16.97
N SER A 521 -4.29 4.18 -18.30
CA SER A 521 -4.76 3.03 -19.12
C SER A 521 -3.95 1.74 -18.97
N LEU A 522 -2.70 1.82 -18.53
CA LEU A 522 -1.75 0.70 -18.48
C LEU A 522 -1.46 0.28 -17.03
N GLN A 523 -0.58 -0.70 -16.81
CA GLN A 523 -0.24 -1.15 -15.46
C GLN A 523 0.65 -0.12 -14.74
N PRO A 524 0.38 0.19 -13.46
CA PRO A 524 1.21 1.09 -12.69
C PRO A 524 2.50 0.41 -12.20
N ASN A 525 3.46 1.20 -11.72
CA ASN A 525 4.57 0.68 -10.94
C ASN A 525 4.14 0.23 -9.53
N ALA A 526 5.08 -0.28 -8.72
CA ALA A 526 4.79 -0.85 -7.40
C ALA A 526 4.35 0.18 -6.33
N LEU A 527 4.21 1.46 -6.67
CA LEU A 527 3.54 2.48 -5.85
C LEU A 527 2.10 2.73 -6.27
N GLY A 528 1.64 2.25 -7.44
CA GLY A 528 0.38 2.67 -8.03
C GLY A 528 0.50 3.91 -8.92
N LEU A 529 1.71 4.27 -9.37
CA LEU A 529 1.93 5.35 -10.34
C LEU A 529 1.86 4.83 -11.77
N TYR A 530 0.99 5.45 -12.56
CA TYR A 530 0.73 5.13 -13.96
C TYR A 530 1.55 6.02 -14.90
N ASP A 531 1.80 5.53 -16.11
CA ASP A 531 2.37 6.30 -17.24
C ASP A 531 3.76 6.95 -17.00
N MET A 532 4.42 6.65 -15.87
CA MET A 532 5.80 7.08 -15.54
C MET A 532 6.87 6.57 -16.54
N SER A 533 6.50 5.74 -17.50
CA SER A 533 7.26 5.40 -18.71
C SER A 533 6.31 5.51 -19.90
N GLY A 534 6.68 6.27 -20.93
CA GLY A 534 5.86 6.43 -22.14
C GLY A 534 4.82 7.54 -22.05
N ASN A 535 3.72 7.38 -22.78
CA ASN A 535 2.58 8.30 -22.93
C ASN A 535 2.97 9.74 -23.33
N VAL A 536 3.35 10.63 -22.40
CA VAL A 536 3.88 11.98 -22.68
C VAL A 536 5.11 12.30 -21.82
N TYR A 537 6.02 13.12 -22.34
CA TYR A 537 7.12 13.63 -21.53
C TYR A 537 6.55 14.56 -20.46
N GLU A 538 7.03 14.41 -19.24
CA GLU A 538 6.58 15.21 -18.10
C GLU A 538 7.59 16.29 -17.74
N TRP A 539 7.16 17.54 -17.68
CA TRP A 539 7.97 18.64 -17.16
C TRP A 539 8.33 18.43 -15.68
N CYS A 540 9.61 18.52 -15.34
CA CYS A 540 10.09 18.63 -13.97
C CYS A 540 10.42 20.09 -13.61
N TRP A 541 10.63 20.37 -12.32
CA TRP A 541 11.08 21.67 -11.86
C TRP A 541 12.44 22.08 -12.44
N ASP A 542 13.40 21.16 -12.47
CA ASP A 542 14.83 21.42 -12.60
C ASP A 542 15.24 22.10 -13.92
N TRP A 543 16.26 22.96 -13.85
CA TRP A 543 17.05 23.31 -15.03
C TRP A 543 17.89 22.09 -15.45
N TYR A 544 17.97 21.80 -16.74
CA TYR A 544 18.78 20.72 -17.28
C TYR A 544 20.25 21.15 -17.45
N ALA A 545 21.17 20.24 -17.11
CA ALA A 545 22.58 20.31 -17.46
C ALA A 545 23.20 18.90 -17.58
N ASP A 546 24.04 18.70 -18.60
CA ASP A 546 24.86 17.48 -18.80
C ASP A 546 25.73 17.20 -17.57
N SER A 547 26.31 18.24 -16.96
CA SER A 547 27.26 18.13 -15.85
C SER A 547 26.62 17.92 -14.48
N GLU A 548 25.30 17.94 -14.35
CA GLU A 548 24.62 17.74 -13.05
C GLU A 548 24.95 16.37 -12.45
N TYR A 549 25.13 15.33 -13.28
CA TYR A 549 25.52 14.00 -12.82
C TYR A 549 27.03 13.85 -12.59
N ALA A 550 27.87 14.78 -13.06
CA ALA A 550 29.34 14.69 -13.01
C ALA A 550 29.96 14.84 -11.61
N HIS A 551 29.14 15.05 -10.57
CA HIS A 551 29.55 15.17 -9.17
C HIS A 551 29.10 13.94 -8.38
N ASN A 552 30.04 13.13 -7.90
CA ASN A 552 29.80 11.92 -7.09
C ASN A 552 29.38 12.20 -5.62
N ASP A 553 29.09 13.45 -5.27
CA ASP A 553 28.71 13.85 -3.92
C ASP A 553 27.28 13.40 -3.58
N ARG A 554 27.02 13.11 -2.30
CA ARG A 554 25.66 12.77 -1.84
C ARG A 554 24.85 14.05 -1.67
N VAL A 555 23.84 14.25 -2.53
CA VAL A 555 22.97 15.44 -2.51
C VAL A 555 21.61 15.09 -1.90
N ALA A 556 21.08 15.96 -1.02
CA ALA A 556 19.72 15.86 -0.50
C ALA A 556 18.84 16.94 -1.15
N ASN A 557 17.61 16.55 -1.55
CA ASN A 557 16.61 17.40 -2.20
C ASN A 557 17.18 18.31 -3.31
N PRO A 558 17.85 17.76 -4.35
CA PRO A 558 18.33 18.56 -5.46
C PRO A 558 17.15 19.24 -6.18
N LEU A 559 17.36 20.50 -6.55
CA LEU A 559 16.44 21.36 -7.31
C LEU A 559 17.00 21.71 -8.71
N GLY A 560 18.04 20.98 -9.13
CA GLY A 560 18.88 21.26 -10.28
C GLY A 560 19.82 22.46 -10.09
N PRO A 561 20.56 22.83 -11.14
CA PRO A 561 21.32 24.08 -11.20
C PRO A 561 20.42 25.31 -11.00
N PRO A 562 20.94 26.43 -10.43
CA PRO A 562 20.15 27.65 -10.22
C PRO A 562 19.85 28.43 -11.51
N SER A 563 20.40 28.02 -12.66
CA SER A 563 20.31 28.70 -13.95
C SER A 563 20.57 27.71 -15.08
N GLY A 564 19.91 27.88 -16.24
CA GLY A 564 20.11 26.99 -17.39
C GLY A 564 19.45 27.48 -18.67
N ALA A 565 19.59 26.71 -19.73
CA ALA A 565 18.98 27.00 -21.03
C ALA A 565 17.71 26.16 -21.32
N TYR A 566 17.49 25.06 -20.61
CA TYR A 566 16.39 24.13 -20.86
C TYR A 566 15.87 23.58 -19.53
N ARG A 567 14.58 23.30 -19.42
CA ARG A 567 14.01 22.57 -18.26
C ARG A 567 13.96 21.08 -18.57
N VAL A 568 14.07 20.27 -17.51
CA VAL A 568 14.04 18.81 -17.60
C VAL A 568 12.65 18.31 -18.02
N GLY A 569 12.63 17.31 -18.91
CA GLY A 569 11.49 16.46 -19.22
C GLY A 569 11.85 14.98 -19.00
N ARG A 570 10.91 14.18 -18.45
CA ARG A 570 11.12 12.76 -18.10
C ARG A 570 10.04 11.85 -18.68
N GLY A 571 10.21 10.53 -18.55
CA GLY A 571 9.22 9.51 -18.94
C GLY A 571 9.31 8.98 -20.38
N GLY A 572 9.72 9.83 -21.33
CA GLY A 572 9.59 9.50 -22.76
C GLY A 572 8.17 9.80 -23.25
N SER A 573 7.69 9.16 -24.32
CA SER A 573 6.29 9.35 -24.79
C SER A 573 5.88 8.29 -25.82
N TRP A 574 4.60 8.30 -26.23
CA TRP A 574 4.00 7.46 -27.28
C TRP A 574 4.77 7.42 -28.63
N ARG A 575 5.65 8.39 -28.87
CA ARG A 575 6.45 8.52 -30.11
C ARG A 575 7.96 8.29 -29.94
N ASN A 576 8.38 7.92 -28.73
CA ASN A 576 9.75 7.55 -28.37
C ASN A 576 9.88 6.02 -28.31
N LYS A 577 11.05 5.47 -28.62
CA LYS A 577 11.32 4.03 -28.54
C LYS A 577 11.44 3.52 -27.10
N PRO A 578 11.47 2.18 -26.87
CA PRO A 578 11.86 1.60 -25.57
C PRO A 578 13.12 2.23 -24.95
N GLU A 579 14.19 2.40 -25.73
CA GLU A 579 15.45 3.01 -25.26
C GLU A 579 15.29 4.45 -24.70
N GLU A 580 14.22 5.15 -25.08
CA GLU A 580 13.92 6.55 -24.78
C GLU A 580 12.81 6.72 -23.69
N VAL A 581 12.23 5.62 -23.16
CA VAL A 581 11.20 5.63 -22.09
C VAL A 581 11.69 4.99 -20.77
N ARG A 582 13.00 4.76 -20.64
CA ARG A 582 13.64 4.19 -19.42
C ARG A 582 13.47 5.13 -18.23
N THR A 583 13.42 4.58 -17.00
CA THR A 583 13.33 5.36 -15.76
C THR A 583 14.45 6.39 -15.59
N ALA A 584 15.65 6.09 -16.10
CA ALA A 584 16.82 6.96 -16.07
C ALA A 584 16.81 8.06 -17.15
N SER A 585 15.96 7.94 -18.18
CA SER A 585 16.16 8.71 -19.41
C SER A 585 15.79 10.17 -19.26
N ARG A 586 16.75 11.02 -19.65
CA ARG A 586 16.65 12.48 -19.56
C ARG A 586 16.24 13.07 -20.90
N TYR A 587 15.45 14.12 -20.85
CA TYR A 587 15.24 14.99 -21.99
C TYR A 587 15.05 16.44 -21.54
N TYR A 588 15.05 17.38 -22.48
CA TYR A 588 15.01 18.79 -22.16
C TYR A 588 14.51 19.65 -23.31
N TYR A 589 13.82 20.74 -22.96
CA TYR A 589 13.39 21.75 -23.93
C TYR A 589 13.34 23.15 -23.30
N THR A 590 13.13 24.20 -24.11
CA THR A 590 13.02 25.56 -23.58
C THR A 590 11.77 25.67 -22.70
N PRO A 591 11.77 26.47 -21.62
CA PRO A 591 10.60 26.54 -20.74
C PRO A 591 9.32 27.08 -21.44
N SER A 592 9.48 27.78 -22.56
CA SER A 592 8.40 28.24 -23.44
C SER A 592 7.99 27.24 -24.53
N PHE A 593 8.57 26.04 -24.59
CA PHE A 593 8.27 25.03 -25.61
C PHE A 593 6.93 24.33 -25.34
N THR A 594 6.15 24.09 -26.39
CA THR A 594 4.84 23.42 -26.34
C THR A 594 4.78 22.37 -27.44
N TYR A 595 4.50 21.11 -27.12
CA TYR A 595 4.44 20.05 -28.14
C TYR A 595 3.50 18.90 -27.77
N PHE A 596 3.08 18.12 -28.77
CA PHE A 596 1.99 17.14 -28.68
C PHE A 596 2.34 15.82 -27.97
N ASN A 597 3.52 15.77 -27.37
CA ASN A 597 3.99 14.66 -26.55
C ASN A 597 4.70 15.18 -25.29
N PHE A 598 4.36 16.40 -24.86
CA PHE A 598 4.82 17.02 -23.62
C PHE A 598 3.61 17.47 -22.81
N GLY A 599 3.54 16.97 -21.57
CA GLY A 599 2.58 17.29 -20.52
C GLY A 599 3.31 17.43 -19.18
N PHE A 600 2.64 17.14 -18.07
CA PHE A 600 3.24 17.14 -16.73
C PHE A 600 2.35 16.37 -15.75
N ARG A 601 2.92 15.97 -14.60
CA ARG A 601 2.15 15.59 -13.41
C ARG A 601 2.47 16.49 -12.23
N LEU A 602 1.60 16.47 -11.23
CA LEU A 602 1.74 17.24 -10.01
C LEU A 602 2.69 16.57 -9.02
N ALA A 603 3.34 17.38 -8.19
CA ALA A 603 3.86 17.02 -6.89
C ALA A 603 3.35 18.03 -5.84
N LYS A 604 3.42 17.68 -4.56
CA LYS A 604 3.05 18.55 -3.44
C LYS A 604 3.96 18.21 -2.25
N ASN A 605 4.40 19.23 -1.51
CA ASN A 605 5.14 19.00 -0.26
C ASN A 605 4.22 18.36 0.80
N ARG A 606 4.82 17.73 1.82
CA ARG A 606 4.08 17.17 2.96
C ARG A 606 3.28 18.25 3.67
#